data_AF-A0A101JDJ3-F1
#
_entry.id   AF-A0A101JDJ3-F1
#
_cell.length_a   1.000
_cell.length_b   1.000
_cell.length_c   1.000
_cell.angle_alpha   90.00
_cell.angle_beta   90.00
_cell.angle_gamma   90.00
#
_symmetry.space_group_name_H-M   'P 1'
#
loop_
_entity.id
_entity.type
_entity.pdbx_description
1 polymer ?
#
loop_
_entity_poly.entity_id
_entity_poly.type
_entity_poly.pdbx_seq_one_letter_code
_entity_poly.pdbx_strand_id
1 'polypeptide(L)'
;MLWSGSSPLTVTRGGVWGFLLFAGAAWLVIGWSVLRLEPTAVTAVAGPIVMFGAVCEGLRALAGTRTWWLNAGLAALFTATGVVMLTGGDSGYTTTASLIGWYLLVRGAVDVSVGIMTRGSDRVWSLVVTIGVLETATGFLAASPMARGAETVLMILGGLGVLRAVADLVTALRLREVASKGRDLLELPPERATGLAGYSAGHTDFEGRKIAKHRARDGVPAGGETHEESFHERVLRTTADLDAMLAQAGISGPRVGAPTPPDAKDLPPVPDSPAGIEGTAAGNSAKPERSAGGH
;
A
#
# COMPACT_ATOMS: atom_id res chain seq x y z
N MET A 1 10.36 30.06 14.37
CA MET A 1 11.29 29.21 13.60
C MET A 1 10.44 28.26 12.78
N LEU A 2 10.25 28.60 11.51
CA LEU A 2 9.40 27.85 10.58
C LEU A 2 10.15 26.58 10.19
N TRP A 3 9.66 25.44 10.68
CA TRP A 3 10.06 24.13 10.21
C TRP A 3 9.69 24.06 8.72
N SER A 4 10.68 24.27 7.85
CA SER A 4 10.50 24.21 6.41
C SER A 4 10.06 22.79 6.05
N GLY A 5 8.77 22.67 5.73
CA GLY A 5 8.06 21.43 5.42
C GLY A 5 8.41 20.87 4.04
N SER A 6 9.68 20.83 3.66
CA SER A 6 10.14 20.01 2.54
C SER A 6 10.33 18.58 3.05
N SER A 7 9.25 17.80 2.98
CA SER A 7 9.16 16.40 3.38
C SER A 7 10.41 15.58 3.00
N PRO A 8 11.25 15.15 3.96
CA PRO A 8 12.39 14.27 3.69
C PRO A 8 11.96 12.85 3.22
N LEU A 9 10.67 12.54 3.24
CA LEU A 9 10.11 11.24 2.90
C LEU A 9 10.00 10.94 1.40
N THR A 10 10.05 11.95 0.53
CA THR A 10 10.00 11.74 -0.94
C THR A 10 11.35 11.30 -1.50
N VAL A 11 12.46 11.79 -0.95
CA VAL A 11 13.82 11.39 -1.38
C VAL A 11 14.12 9.93 -1.01
N THR A 12 13.62 9.46 0.14
CA THR A 12 13.84 8.07 0.58
C THR A 12 13.11 7.07 -0.31
N ARG A 13 11.87 7.34 -0.74
CA ARG A 13 11.10 6.41 -1.61
C ARG A 13 11.73 6.17 -2.98
N GLY A 14 12.41 7.17 -3.57
CA GLY A 14 13.09 7.01 -4.85
C GLY A 14 14.26 6.02 -4.81
N GLY A 15 14.95 5.93 -3.67
CA GLY A 15 16.09 5.03 -3.49
C GLY A 15 15.72 3.57 -3.20
N VAL A 16 14.52 3.31 -2.66
CA VAL A 16 14.11 1.95 -2.24
C VAL A 16 14.06 0.97 -3.40
N TRP A 17 13.62 1.40 -4.59
CA TRP A 17 13.60 0.55 -5.77
C TRP A 17 15.00 0.04 -6.13
N GLY A 18 15.97 0.96 -6.25
CA GLY A 18 17.34 0.62 -6.62
C GLY A 18 17.99 -0.29 -5.57
N PHE A 19 17.70 -0.05 -4.29
CA PHE A 19 18.14 -0.92 -3.21
C PHE A 19 17.59 -2.34 -3.35
N LEU A 20 16.29 -2.52 -3.59
CA LEU A 20 15.70 -3.86 -3.74
C LEU A 20 16.22 -4.60 -4.97
N LEU A 21 16.50 -3.87 -6.06
CA LEU A 21 17.14 -4.46 -7.23
C LEU A 21 18.54 -4.95 -6.89
N PHE A 22 19.33 -4.16 -6.17
CA PHE A 22 20.64 -4.56 -5.66
C PHE A 22 20.53 -5.76 -4.70
N ALA A 23 19.58 -5.74 -3.77
CA ALA A 23 19.34 -6.85 -2.84
C ALA A 23 18.99 -8.14 -3.59
N GLY A 24 18.13 -8.07 -4.61
CA GLY A 24 17.81 -9.21 -5.46
C GLY A 24 19.04 -9.78 -6.19
N ALA A 25 19.89 -8.91 -6.74
CA ALA A 25 21.15 -9.33 -7.35
C ALA A 25 22.11 -9.95 -6.32
N ALA A 26 22.23 -9.36 -5.13
CA ALA A 26 23.04 -9.88 -4.05
C ALA A 26 22.56 -11.27 -3.61
N TRP A 27 21.24 -11.49 -3.51
CA TRP A 27 20.67 -12.80 -3.20
C TRP A 27 20.97 -13.86 -4.27
N LEU A 28 20.99 -13.50 -5.56
CA LEU A 28 21.43 -14.43 -6.62
C LEU A 28 22.90 -14.81 -6.44
N VAL A 29 23.76 -13.83 -6.16
CA VAL A 29 25.20 -14.08 -5.93
C VAL A 29 25.39 -14.94 -4.69
N ILE A 30 24.66 -14.67 -3.60
CA ILE A 30 24.69 -15.49 -2.38
C ILE A 30 24.24 -16.92 -2.69
N GLY A 31 23.08 -17.10 -3.34
CA GLY A 31 22.57 -18.43 -3.69
C GLY A 31 23.55 -19.21 -4.56
N TRP A 32 24.13 -18.57 -5.58
CA TRP A 32 25.16 -19.17 -6.43
C TRP A 32 26.44 -19.50 -5.66
N SER A 33 26.90 -18.61 -4.78
CA SER A 33 28.12 -18.81 -3.99
C SER A 33 27.96 -19.95 -3.00
N VAL A 34 26.81 -20.04 -2.32
CA VAL A 34 26.48 -21.12 -1.38
C VAL A 34 26.53 -22.47 -2.06
N LEU A 35 25.96 -22.60 -3.27
CA LEU A 35 25.99 -23.86 -4.03
C LEU A 35 27.40 -24.31 -4.45
N ARG A 36 28.41 -23.45 -4.28
CA ARG A 36 29.83 -23.76 -4.53
C ARG A 36 30.65 -23.97 -3.27
N LEU A 37 30.07 -23.82 -2.09
CA LEU A 37 30.78 -24.02 -0.83
C LEU A 37 31.04 -25.50 -0.56
N GLU A 38 32.15 -25.75 0.11
CA GLU A 38 32.41 -27.05 0.70
C GLU A 38 31.41 -27.32 1.84
N PRO A 39 30.88 -28.56 1.99
CA PRO A 39 29.88 -28.89 3.00
C PRO A 39 30.23 -28.47 4.43
N THR A 40 31.53 -28.48 4.79
CA THR A 40 32.05 -28.10 6.11
C THR A 40 31.91 -26.61 6.41
N ALA A 41 31.83 -25.75 5.40
CA ALA A 41 31.75 -24.30 5.56
C ALA A 41 30.31 -23.76 5.69
N VAL A 42 29.29 -24.59 5.46
CA VAL A 42 27.90 -24.13 5.33
C VAL A 42 27.34 -23.53 6.63
N THR A 43 27.70 -24.09 7.78
CA THR A 43 27.20 -23.63 9.08
C THR A 43 27.75 -22.24 9.41
N ALA A 44 29.02 -21.97 9.04
CA ALA A 44 29.67 -20.69 9.25
C ALA A 44 29.04 -19.54 8.44
N VAL A 45 28.51 -19.83 7.24
CA VAL A 45 27.90 -18.80 6.37
C VAL A 45 26.40 -18.60 6.60
N ALA A 46 25.71 -19.57 7.22
CA ALA A 46 24.27 -19.50 7.39
C ALA A 46 23.82 -18.31 8.26
N GLY A 47 24.55 -18.02 9.36
CA GLY A 47 24.30 -16.86 10.21
C GLY A 47 24.40 -15.52 9.46
N PRO A 48 25.52 -15.24 8.75
CA PRO A 48 25.65 -14.06 7.90
C PRO A 48 24.55 -13.92 6.83
N ILE A 49 24.10 -15.03 6.23
CA ILE A 49 23.01 -15.02 5.25
C ILE A 49 21.68 -14.59 5.89
N VAL A 50 21.36 -15.14 7.06
CA VAL A 50 20.15 -14.75 7.81
C VAL A 50 20.23 -13.28 8.25
N MET A 51 21.41 -12.81 8.65
CA MET A 51 21.66 -11.40 8.97
C MET A 51 21.44 -10.48 7.78
N PHE A 52 21.91 -10.87 6.58
CA PHE A 52 21.62 -10.12 5.36
C PHE A 52 20.10 -10.04 5.10
N GLY A 53 19.36 -11.13 5.35
CA GLY A 53 17.90 -11.11 5.36
C GLY A 53 17.31 -10.10 6.34
N ALA A 54 17.82 -10.05 7.57
CA ALA A 54 17.40 -9.08 8.58
C ALA A 54 17.62 -7.63 8.15
N VAL A 55 18.77 -7.33 7.53
CA VAL A 55 19.08 -6.01 6.97
C VAL A 55 18.08 -5.63 5.87
N CYS A 56 17.78 -6.56 4.96
CA CYS A 56 16.78 -6.34 3.92
C CYS A 56 15.40 -6.02 4.51
N GLU A 57 14.95 -6.74 5.55
CA GLU A 57 13.69 -6.42 6.22
C GLU A 57 13.72 -5.06 6.93
N GLY A 58 14.84 -4.72 7.59
CA GLY A 58 15.02 -3.41 8.21
C GLY A 58 14.89 -2.28 7.20
N LEU A 59 15.47 -2.45 6.01
CA LEU A 59 15.36 -1.46 4.93
C LEU A 59 13.94 -1.38 4.35
N ARG A 60 13.21 -2.50 4.26
CA ARG A 60 11.78 -2.49 3.92
C ARG A 60 10.92 -1.82 4.99
N ALA A 61 11.30 -1.91 6.27
CA ALA A 61 10.62 -1.18 7.34
C ALA A 61 10.83 0.33 7.19
N LEU A 62 12.07 0.75 6.91
CA LEU A 62 12.43 2.16 6.71
C LEU A 62 11.81 2.79 5.46
N ALA A 63 11.39 1.97 4.48
CA ALA A 63 10.66 2.44 3.29
C ALA A 63 9.29 3.06 3.60
N GLY A 64 8.78 2.93 4.83
CA GLY A 64 7.56 3.61 5.29
C GLY A 64 6.29 3.12 4.59
N THR A 65 6.21 1.82 4.28
CA THR A 65 4.99 1.19 3.78
C THR A 65 3.96 1.04 4.92
N ARG A 66 2.69 0.77 4.59
CA ARG A 66 1.66 0.47 5.60
C ARG A 66 2.02 -0.73 6.49
N THR A 67 2.93 -1.60 6.02
CA THR A 67 3.43 -2.80 6.69
C THR A 67 4.78 -2.58 7.38
N TRP A 68 5.20 -1.33 7.63
CA TRP A 68 6.51 -1.03 8.22
C TRP A 68 6.76 -1.76 9.55
N TRP A 69 5.75 -1.85 10.42
CA TRP A 69 5.84 -2.50 11.73
C TRP A 69 6.08 -4.01 11.60
N LEU A 70 5.49 -4.64 10.58
CA LEU A 70 5.68 -6.06 10.28
C LEU A 70 7.11 -6.32 9.84
N ASN A 71 7.63 -5.50 8.92
CA ASN A 71 9.01 -5.59 8.45
C ASN A 71 10.02 -5.32 9.58
N ALA A 72 9.72 -4.36 10.47
CA ALA A 72 10.56 -4.08 11.65
C ALA A 72 10.59 -5.28 12.61
N GLY A 73 9.43 -5.90 12.87
CA GLY A 73 9.34 -7.13 13.67
C GLY A 73 10.13 -8.29 13.06
N LEU A 74 10.04 -8.49 11.75
CA LEU A 74 10.83 -9.51 11.04
C LEU A 74 12.34 -9.21 11.09
N ALA A 75 12.74 -7.95 10.92
CA ALA A 75 14.13 -7.55 11.03
C ALA A 75 14.71 -7.88 12.41
N ALA A 76 13.99 -7.55 13.48
CA ALA A 76 14.40 -7.89 14.84
C ALA A 76 14.47 -9.41 15.07
N LEU A 77 13.46 -10.15 14.62
CA LEU A 77 13.42 -11.61 14.74
C LEU A 77 14.58 -12.28 14.00
N PHE A 78 14.84 -11.89 12.76
CA PHE A 78 15.92 -12.46 11.95
C PHE A 78 17.30 -12.03 12.44
N THR A 79 17.43 -10.83 13.00
CA THR A 79 18.65 -10.42 13.69
C THR A 79 18.91 -11.34 14.89
N ALA A 80 17.91 -11.58 15.74
CA ALA A 80 18.07 -12.51 16.86
C ALA A 80 18.48 -13.92 16.39
N THR A 81 17.81 -14.46 15.37
CA THR A 81 18.15 -15.76 14.78
C THR A 81 19.59 -15.80 14.27
N GLY A 82 20.04 -14.79 13.53
CA GLY A 82 21.41 -14.73 13.04
C GLY A 82 22.46 -14.63 14.16
N VAL A 83 22.17 -13.91 15.26
CA VAL A 83 23.07 -13.84 16.42
C VAL A 83 23.21 -15.20 17.07
N VAL A 84 22.09 -15.92 17.25
CA VAL A 84 22.11 -17.29 17.80
C VAL A 84 22.98 -18.20 16.93
N MET A 85 22.89 -18.10 15.60
CA MET A 85 23.72 -18.90 14.69
C MET A 85 25.21 -18.52 14.77
N LEU A 86 25.53 -17.23 14.88
CA LEU A 86 26.92 -16.75 14.94
C LEU A 86 27.62 -17.07 16.26
N THR A 87 26.87 -17.14 17.35
CA THR A 87 27.41 -17.39 18.70
C THR A 87 27.42 -18.87 19.08
N GLY A 88 26.60 -19.69 18.42
CA GLY A 88 26.53 -21.13 18.66
C GLY A 88 27.63 -21.93 17.97
N GLY A 89 28.91 -21.61 18.22
CA GLY A 89 30.11 -22.03 17.47
C GLY A 89 30.31 -23.50 17.08
N ASP A 90 29.50 -24.43 17.59
CA ASP A 90 29.48 -25.87 17.23
C ASP A 90 28.09 -26.36 16.80
N SER A 91 27.24 -25.47 16.27
CA SER A 91 25.90 -25.86 15.83
C SER A 91 25.99 -26.77 14.60
N GLY A 92 25.78 -28.06 14.81
CA GLY A 92 25.73 -29.05 13.74
C GLY A 92 24.63 -28.74 12.70
N TYR A 93 24.65 -29.49 11.60
CA TYR A 93 23.73 -29.29 10.48
C TYR A 93 22.25 -29.32 10.90
N THR A 94 21.88 -30.11 11.92
CA THR A 94 20.52 -30.17 12.45
C THR A 94 20.03 -28.82 13.00
N THR A 95 20.85 -28.15 13.82
CA THR A 95 20.50 -26.85 14.41
C THR A 95 20.43 -25.79 13.32
N THR A 96 21.40 -25.80 12.41
CA THR A 96 21.43 -24.89 11.25
C THR A 96 20.19 -25.06 10.37
N ALA A 97 19.86 -26.30 9.99
CA ALA A 97 18.67 -26.62 9.20
C ALA A 97 17.38 -26.20 9.90
N SER A 98 17.27 -26.42 11.21
CA SER A 98 16.09 -26.05 11.99
C SER A 98 15.89 -24.54 12.06
N LEU A 99 16.97 -23.76 12.25
CA LEU A 99 16.90 -22.29 12.29
C LEU A 99 16.61 -21.68 10.90
N ILE A 100 17.17 -22.26 9.83
CA ILE A 100 16.84 -21.87 8.45
C ILE A 100 15.39 -22.23 8.13
N GLY A 101 14.93 -23.40 8.54
CA GLY A 101 13.54 -23.84 8.39
C GLY A 101 12.57 -22.89 9.08
N TRP A 102 12.85 -22.53 10.33
CA TRP A 102 12.09 -21.51 11.06
C TRP A 102 12.05 -20.16 10.32
N TYR A 103 13.20 -19.67 9.87
CA TYR A 103 13.29 -18.42 9.10
C TYR A 103 12.41 -18.45 7.84
N LEU A 104 12.48 -19.54 7.07
CA LEU A 104 11.70 -19.74 5.84
C LEU A 104 10.20 -19.86 6.11
N LEU A 105 9.80 -20.57 7.16
CA LEU A 105 8.39 -20.71 7.55
C LEU A 105 7.79 -19.35 7.91
N VAL A 106 8.48 -18.57 8.75
CA VAL A 106 8.01 -17.24 9.14
C VAL A 106 7.95 -16.31 7.94
N ARG A 107 9.00 -16.28 7.12
CA ARG A 107 9.03 -15.41 5.94
C ARG A 107 7.94 -15.78 4.94
N GLY A 108 7.84 -17.05 4.59
CA GLY A 108 6.86 -17.55 3.62
C GLY A 108 5.44 -17.28 4.08
N ALA A 109 5.14 -17.47 5.37
CA ALA A 109 3.82 -17.15 5.93
C ALA A 109 3.48 -15.65 5.82
N VAL A 110 4.46 -14.76 6.03
CA VAL A 110 4.27 -13.31 5.83
C VAL A 110 4.03 -12.98 4.37
N ASP A 111 4.78 -13.57 3.44
CA ASP A 111 4.60 -13.31 2.01
C ASP A 111 3.25 -13.81 1.49
N VAL A 112 2.79 -14.98 1.94
CA VAL A 112 1.41 -15.44 1.68
C VAL A 112 0.39 -14.45 2.22
N SER A 113 0.55 -14.01 3.47
CA SER A 113 -0.38 -13.06 4.11
C SER A 113 -0.44 -11.73 3.37
N VAL A 114 0.71 -11.13 3.04
CA VAL A 114 0.81 -9.87 2.30
C VAL A 114 0.27 -10.02 0.88
N GLY A 115 0.57 -11.13 0.21
CA GLY A 115 0.03 -11.44 -1.11
C GLY A 115 -1.50 -11.54 -1.12
N ILE A 116 -2.09 -12.14 -0.09
CA ILE A 116 -3.56 -12.21 0.06
C ILE A 116 -4.14 -10.83 0.40
N MET A 117 -3.53 -10.07 1.31
CA MET A 117 -4.00 -8.73 1.71
C MET A 117 -3.99 -7.72 0.55
N THR A 118 -3.10 -7.91 -0.42
CA THR A 118 -2.97 -7.04 -1.60
C THR A 118 -3.77 -7.55 -2.81
N ARG A 119 -4.48 -8.67 -2.66
CA ARG A 119 -5.33 -9.25 -3.71
C ARG A 119 -6.35 -8.21 -4.19
N GLY A 120 -6.36 -7.96 -5.50
CA GLY A 120 -7.25 -6.98 -6.15
C GLY A 120 -6.65 -5.59 -6.31
N SER A 121 -5.65 -5.21 -5.51
CA SER A 121 -4.91 -3.95 -5.67
C SER A 121 -3.65 -4.10 -6.52
N ASP A 122 -3.02 -5.27 -6.45
CA ASP A 122 -1.76 -5.55 -7.13
C ASP A 122 -1.93 -6.68 -8.14
N ARG A 123 -1.44 -6.51 -9.37
CA ARG A 123 -1.57 -7.50 -10.46
C ARG A 123 -0.76 -8.76 -10.20
N VAL A 124 0.31 -8.65 -9.44
CA VAL A 124 1.29 -9.72 -9.27
C VAL A 124 1.20 -10.36 -7.88
N TRP A 125 0.08 -10.13 -7.17
CA TRP A 125 -0.28 -10.76 -5.90
C TRP A 125 -0.10 -12.28 -5.91
N SER A 126 -0.51 -12.96 -6.98
CA SER A 126 -0.42 -14.42 -7.11
C SER A 126 1.03 -14.90 -7.06
N LEU A 127 1.95 -14.17 -7.69
CA LEU A 127 3.37 -14.50 -7.67
C LEU A 127 3.96 -14.41 -6.26
N VAL A 128 3.58 -13.38 -5.49
CA VAL A 128 4.03 -13.22 -4.09
C VAL A 128 3.49 -14.36 -3.22
N VAL A 129 2.23 -14.74 -3.42
CA VAL A 129 1.66 -15.92 -2.75
C VAL A 129 2.41 -17.20 -3.14
N THR A 130 2.69 -17.41 -4.43
CA THR A 130 3.42 -18.59 -4.90
C THR A 130 4.82 -18.66 -4.29
N ILE A 131 5.55 -17.54 -4.25
CA ILE A 131 6.87 -17.48 -3.63
C ILE A 131 6.76 -17.81 -2.14
N GLY A 132 5.81 -17.20 -1.42
CA GLY A 132 5.61 -17.48 0.00
C GLY A 132 5.24 -18.95 0.29
N VAL A 133 4.46 -19.59 -0.58
CA VAL A 133 4.18 -21.04 -0.50
C VAL A 133 5.44 -21.87 -0.73
N LEU A 134 6.25 -21.53 -1.74
CA LEU A 134 7.51 -22.22 -2.02
C LEU A 134 8.51 -22.06 -0.87
N GLU A 135 8.62 -20.87 -0.28
CA GLU A 135 9.46 -20.63 0.90
C GLU A 135 8.97 -21.44 2.09
N THR A 136 7.66 -21.46 2.33
CA THR A 136 7.06 -22.24 3.43
C THR A 136 7.31 -23.73 3.25
N ALA A 137 7.11 -24.26 2.03
CA ALA A 137 7.38 -25.66 1.71
C ALA A 137 8.87 -26.01 1.88
N THR A 138 9.77 -25.12 1.45
CA THR A 138 11.21 -25.25 1.66
C THR A 138 11.56 -25.21 3.15
N GLY A 139 10.88 -24.37 3.93
CA GLY A 139 11.03 -24.30 5.39
C GLY A 139 10.60 -25.59 6.10
N PHE A 140 9.48 -26.19 5.68
CA PHE A 140 9.07 -27.51 6.17
C PHE A 140 10.08 -28.60 5.81
N LEU A 141 10.59 -28.61 4.58
CA LEU A 141 11.65 -29.53 4.17
C LEU A 141 12.90 -29.35 5.04
N ALA A 142 13.30 -28.11 5.32
CA ALA A 142 14.45 -27.77 6.15
C ALA A 142 14.28 -28.16 7.63
N ALA A 143 13.06 -28.08 8.16
CA ALA A 143 12.74 -28.54 9.51
C ALA A 143 12.62 -30.07 9.62
N SER A 144 12.55 -30.78 8.49
CA SER A 144 12.37 -32.23 8.48
C SER A 144 13.65 -32.99 8.85
N PRO A 145 13.55 -34.25 9.32
CA PRO A 145 14.73 -35.10 9.55
C PRO A 145 15.62 -35.31 8.33
N MET A 146 15.07 -35.14 7.11
CA MET A 146 15.78 -35.32 5.84
C MET A 146 16.80 -34.20 5.57
N ALA A 147 16.67 -33.04 6.23
CA ALA A 147 17.53 -31.88 6.04
C ALA A 147 18.74 -31.83 6.99
N ARG A 148 19.05 -32.92 7.69
CA ARG A 148 20.19 -32.98 8.63
C ARG A 148 21.55 -33.22 7.96
N GLY A 149 21.57 -33.40 6.63
CA GLY A 149 22.78 -33.53 5.83
C GLY A 149 23.29 -32.19 5.32
N ALA A 150 24.62 -32.05 5.24
CA ALA A 150 25.26 -30.81 4.78
C ALA A 150 24.86 -30.44 3.34
N GLU A 151 24.76 -31.42 2.44
CA GLU A 151 24.30 -31.23 1.06
C GLU A 151 22.87 -30.70 0.99
N THR A 152 21.97 -31.22 1.83
CA THR A 152 20.59 -30.74 1.89
C THR A 152 20.52 -29.31 2.41
N VAL A 153 21.32 -28.96 3.43
CA VAL A 153 21.41 -27.59 3.95
C VAL A 153 21.95 -26.62 2.89
N LEU A 154 22.97 -27.02 2.12
CA LEU A 154 23.50 -26.25 1.00
C LEU A 154 22.42 -26.01 -0.06
N MET A 155 21.68 -27.05 -0.45
CA MET A 155 20.61 -26.94 -1.42
C MET A 155 19.49 -26.00 -0.93
N ILE A 156 19.10 -26.11 0.35
CA ILE A 156 18.08 -25.26 0.97
C ILE A 156 18.54 -23.80 1.02
N LEU A 157 19.79 -23.51 1.42
CA LEU A 157 20.31 -22.14 1.45
C LEU A 157 20.46 -21.55 0.05
N GLY A 158 20.87 -22.35 -0.94
CA GLY A 158 20.88 -21.95 -2.34
C GLY A 158 19.48 -21.61 -2.84
N GLY A 159 18.49 -22.48 -2.55
CA GLY A 159 17.07 -22.27 -2.86
C GLY A 159 16.50 -21.02 -2.17
N LEU A 160 16.83 -20.80 -0.91
CA LEU A 160 16.51 -19.57 -0.17
C LEU A 160 17.03 -18.34 -0.92
N GLY A 161 18.29 -18.34 -1.34
CA GLY A 161 18.88 -17.24 -2.09
C GLY A 161 18.13 -16.95 -3.39
N VAL A 162 17.75 -18.00 -4.14
CA VAL A 162 16.97 -17.85 -5.39
C VAL A 162 15.57 -17.31 -5.12
N LEU A 163 14.84 -17.86 -4.15
CA LEU A 163 13.48 -17.41 -3.81
C LEU A 163 13.48 -15.94 -3.36
N ARG A 164 14.44 -15.56 -2.51
CA ARG A 164 14.61 -14.17 -2.06
C ARG A 164 14.99 -13.24 -3.19
N ALA A 165 15.88 -13.66 -4.09
CA ALA A 165 16.24 -12.89 -5.26
C ALA A 165 15.02 -12.56 -6.13
N VAL A 166 14.18 -13.57 -6.41
CA VAL A 166 12.96 -13.39 -7.21
C VAL A 166 11.99 -12.45 -6.49
N ALA A 167 11.77 -12.64 -5.18
CA ALA A 167 10.90 -11.77 -4.39
C ALA A 167 11.35 -10.29 -4.43
N ASP A 168 12.66 -10.05 -4.29
CA ASP A 168 13.25 -8.72 -4.25
C ASP A 168 13.25 -8.04 -5.61
N LEU A 169 13.57 -8.78 -6.68
CA LEU A 169 13.49 -8.27 -8.05
C LEU A 169 12.04 -7.93 -8.44
N VAL A 170 11.07 -8.78 -8.11
CA VAL A 170 9.65 -8.52 -8.37
C VAL A 170 9.19 -7.27 -7.61
N THR A 171 9.52 -7.17 -6.31
CA THR A 171 9.16 -6.02 -5.49
C THR A 171 9.81 -4.74 -6.01
N ALA A 172 11.07 -4.83 -6.45
CA ALA A 172 11.75 -3.73 -7.08
C ALA A 172 10.98 -3.29 -8.34
N LEU A 173 10.78 -4.18 -9.32
CA LEU A 173 10.11 -3.82 -10.57
C LEU A 173 8.73 -3.18 -10.36
N ARG A 174 7.94 -3.67 -9.39
CA ARG A 174 6.67 -3.02 -9.00
C ARG A 174 6.86 -1.59 -8.52
N LEU A 175 7.81 -1.36 -7.60
CA LEU A 175 8.09 -0.02 -7.09
C LEU A 175 8.59 0.91 -8.19
N ARG A 176 9.34 0.39 -9.17
CA ARG A 176 9.77 1.15 -10.35
C ARG A 176 8.57 1.64 -11.16
N GLU A 177 7.62 0.75 -11.45
CA GLU A 177 6.42 1.09 -12.23
C GLU A 177 5.54 2.13 -11.53
N VAL A 178 5.43 2.04 -10.20
CA VAL A 178 4.69 3.03 -9.41
C VAL A 178 5.43 4.37 -9.40
N ALA A 179 6.76 4.34 -9.22
CA ALA A 179 7.58 5.54 -9.21
C ALA A 179 7.64 6.25 -10.58
N SER A 180 7.69 5.51 -11.69
CA SER A 180 7.69 6.09 -13.04
C SER A 180 6.37 6.78 -13.36
N LYS A 181 5.23 6.14 -13.03
CA LYS A 181 3.90 6.74 -13.19
C LYS A 181 3.74 8.03 -12.39
N GLY A 182 4.30 8.07 -11.18
CA GLY A 182 4.30 9.29 -10.36
C GLY A 182 5.12 10.43 -10.97
N ARG A 183 6.23 10.12 -11.64
CA ARG A 183 7.06 11.11 -12.34
C ARG A 183 6.35 11.68 -13.57
N ASP A 184 5.73 10.82 -14.38
CA ASP A 184 4.96 11.24 -15.56
C ASP A 184 3.77 12.15 -15.19
N LEU A 185 3.20 12.00 -13.99
CA LEU A 185 2.13 12.88 -13.51
C LEU A 185 2.62 14.24 -13.00
N LEU A 186 3.89 14.32 -12.57
CA LEU A 186 4.52 15.58 -12.15
C LEU A 186 5.06 16.36 -13.36
N GLU A 187 5.41 15.66 -14.44
CA GLU A 187 5.62 16.25 -15.76
C GLU A 187 4.28 16.55 -16.40
N LEU A 188 3.60 17.59 -15.90
CA LEU A 188 2.41 18.12 -16.52
C LEU A 188 2.73 18.42 -18.00
N PRO A 189 1.88 17.98 -18.96
CA PRO A 189 1.99 18.41 -20.34
C PRO A 189 2.15 19.93 -20.38
N PRO A 190 2.95 20.49 -21.30
CA PRO A 190 3.28 21.91 -21.30
C PRO A 190 2.02 22.78 -21.21
N GLU A 191 0.93 22.36 -21.84
CA GLU A 191 -0.41 22.97 -21.76
C GLU A 191 -0.96 23.06 -20.32
N ARG A 192 -0.90 21.96 -19.55
CA ARG A 192 -1.32 21.94 -18.13
C ARG A 192 -0.33 22.66 -17.23
N ALA A 193 0.96 22.63 -17.54
CA ALA A 193 1.97 23.37 -16.80
C ALA A 193 1.72 24.89 -16.92
N THR A 194 1.44 25.39 -18.13
CA THR A 194 1.01 26.79 -18.33
C THR A 194 -0.32 27.10 -17.64
N GLY A 195 -1.29 26.18 -17.67
CA GLY A 195 -2.56 26.34 -16.97
C GLY A 195 -2.40 26.46 -15.46
N LEU A 196 -1.56 25.62 -14.84
CA LEU A 196 -1.27 25.67 -13.40
C LEU A 196 -0.43 26.88 -13.01
N ALA A 197 0.52 27.28 -13.85
CA ALA A 197 1.28 28.52 -13.67
C ALA A 197 0.35 29.75 -13.72
N GLY A 198 -0.60 29.78 -14.67
CA GLY A 198 -1.63 30.82 -14.74
C GLY A 198 -2.59 30.83 -13.54
N TYR A 199 -3.04 29.65 -13.09
CA TYR A 199 -3.92 29.52 -11.92
C TYR A 199 -3.21 29.96 -10.63
N SER A 200 -1.96 29.54 -10.42
CA SER A 200 -1.18 29.94 -9.25
C SER A 200 -0.84 31.44 -9.26
N ALA A 201 -0.50 32.01 -10.42
CA ALA A 201 -0.32 33.45 -10.58
C ALA A 201 -1.61 34.24 -10.24
N GLY A 202 -2.77 33.74 -10.69
CA GLY A 202 -4.06 34.33 -10.33
C GLY A 202 -4.33 34.25 -8.83
N HIS A 203 -3.97 33.16 -8.15
CA HIS A 203 -4.22 33.00 -6.72
C HIS A 203 -3.37 33.95 -5.85
N THR A 204 -2.12 34.23 -6.25
CA THR A 204 -1.25 35.19 -5.55
C THR A 204 -1.74 36.64 -5.67
N ASP A 205 -2.44 36.98 -6.75
CA ASP A 205 -3.00 38.33 -6.95
C ASP A 205 -4.20 38.59 -6.02
N PHE A 206 -4.91 37.55 -5.57
CA PHE A 206 -6.05 37.69 -4.66
C PHE A 206 -5.66 37.77 -3.18
N GLU A 207 -4.53 37.18 -2.76
CA GLU A 207 -4.08 37.26 -1.35
C GLU A 207 -3.65 38.68 -0.94
N GLY A 208 -3.25 39.53 -1.90
CA GLY A 208 -2.90 40.93 -1.64
C GLY A 208 -4.09 41.89 -1.58
N ARG A 209 -5.26 41.51 -2.10
CA ARG A 209 -6.47 42.33 -1.99
C ARG A 209 -7.04 42.15 -0.60
N LYS A 210 -6.69 43.09 0.31
CA LYS A 210 -7.46 43.35 1.53
C LYS A 210 -8.92 43.35 1.15
N ILE A 211 -9.66 42.33 1.61
CA ILE A 211 -11.11 42.19 1.42
C ILE A 211 -11.71 43.55 1.70
N ALA A 212 -12.09 44.25 0.65
CA ALA A 212 -12.83 45.48 0.77
C ALA A 212 -14.12 45.02 1.44
N LYS A 213 -14.27 45.32 2.74
CA LYS A 213 -15.51 45.09 3.48
C LYS A 213 -16.61 45.70 2.62
N HIS A 214 -17.36 44.84 1.93
CA HIS A 214 -18.60 45.24 1.30
C HIS A 214 -19.46 45.73 2.45
N ARG A 215 -19.45 47.06 2.62
CA ARG A 215 -20.34 47.78 3.51
C ARG A 215 -21.71 47.50 2.92
N ALA A 216 -22.42 46.54 3.51
CA ALA A 216 -23.81 46.29 3.20
C ALA A 216 -24.51 47.64 3.26
N ARG A 217 -25.11 48.03 2.14
CA ARG A 217 -25.91 49.22 2.03
C ARG A 217 -27.19 48.95 2.81
N ASP A 218 -27.22 49.37 4.06
CA ASP A 218 -28.44 49.44 4.87
C ASP A 218 -29.45 50.32 4.12
N GLY A 219 -30.48 49.69 3.57
CA GLY A 219 -31.46 50.40 2.76
C GLY A 219 -32.38 49.47 1.99
N VAL A 220 -33.00 48.51 2.66
CA VAL A 220 -34.21 47.85 2.16
C VAL A 220 -35.35 48.18 3.11
N PRO A 221 -36.45 48.80 2.64
CA PRO A 221 -37.60 49.10 3.48
C PRO A 221 -38.28 47.80 3.94
N ALA A 222 -38.54 47.73 5.24
CA ALA A 222 -39.30 46.65 5.87
C ALA A 222 -40.74 46.64 5.34
N GLY A 223 -41.11 45.57 4.65
CA GLY A 223 -42.46 45.40 4.10
C GLY A 223 -42.54 44.24 3.13
N GLY A 224 -42.29 43.03 3.60
CA GLY A 224 -42.48 41.82 2.81
C GLY A 224 -42.37 40.60 3.72
N GLU A 225 -43.46 39.87 3.86
CA GLU A 225 -43.59 38.65 4.65
C GLU A 225 -42.47 37.67 4.32
N THR A 226 -41.70 37.27 5.33
CA THR A 226 -40.73 36.18 5.23
C THR A 226 -41.49 34.88 5.11
N HIS A 227 -41.85 34.50 3.89
CA HIS A 227 -42.06 33.10 3.57
C HIS A 227 -40.73 32.38 3.85
N GLU A 228 -40.71 31.49 4.84
CA GLU A 228 -39.62 30.55 5.04
C GLU A 228 -39.51 29.68 3.79
N GLU A 229 -38.68 30.10 2.82
CA GLU A 229 -38.34 29.26 1.67
C GLU A 229 -37.79 27.95 2.20
N SER A 230 -38.50 26.85 1.91
CA SER A 230 -38.06 25.53 2.31
C SER A 230 -36.70 25.25 1.68
N PHE A 231 -35.86 24.47 2.38
CA PHE A 231 -34.54 24.08 1.86
C PHE A 231 -34.63 23.47 0.45
N HIS A 232 -35.73 22.77 0.16
CA HIS A 232 -35.99 22.20 -1.17
C HIS A 232 -36.11 23.27 -2.25
N GLU A 233 -36.84 24.34 -1.99
CA GLU A 233 -37.02 25.47 -2.92
C GLU A 233 -35.69 26.19 -3.18
N ARG A 234 -34.86 26.33 -2.14
CA ARG A 234 -33.50 26.86 -2.28
C ARG A 234 -32.61 25.96 -3.14
N VAL A 235 -32.65 24.65 -2.93
CA VAL A 235 -31.85 23.68 -3.71
C VAL A 235 -32.28 23.67 -5.17
N LEU A 236 -33.60 23.64 -5.44
CA LEU A 236 -34.15 23.68 -6.79
C LEU A 236 -33.73 24.96 -7.53
N ARG A 237 -33.79 26.11 -6.84
CA ARG A 237 -33.33 27.38 -7.40
C ARG A 237 -31.83 27.38 -7.71
N THR A 238 -31.00 26.91 -6.79
CA THR A 238 -29.55 26.83 -7.05
C THR A 238 -29.20 25.86 -8.17
N THR A 239 -29.99 24.79 -8.35
CA THR A 239 -29.79 23.83 -9.43
C THR A 239 -30.20 24.43 -10.77
N ALA A 240 -31.33 25.14 -10.81
CA ALA A 240 -31.78 25.87 -11.99
C ALA A 240 -30.80 26.99 -12.40
N ASP A 241 -30.24 27.71 -11.43
CA ASP A 241 -29.21 28.72 -11.69
C ASP A 241 -27.92 28.08 -12.23
N LEU A 242 -27.53 26.91 -11.72
CA LEU A 242 -26.36 26.17 -12.21
C LEU A 242 -26.57 25.66 -13.64
N ASP A 243 -27.76 25.15 -13.96
CA ASP A 243 -28.12 24.73 -15.31
C ASP A 243 -28.16 25.91 -16.28
N ALA A 244 -28.64 27.09 -15.86
CA ALA A 244 -28.58 28.31 -16.64
C ALA A 244 -27.14 28.75 -16.92
N MET A 245 -26.24 28.66 -15.92
CA MET A 245 -24.82 28.95 -16.10
C MET A 245 -24.13 27.96 -17.05
N LEU A 246 -24.46 26.67 -16.96
CA LEU A 246 -23.93 25.64 -17.85
C LEU A 246 -24.42 25.83 -19.30
N ALA A 247 -25.69 26.18 -19.48
CA ALA A 247 -26.25 26.53 -20.77
C ALA A 247 -25.59 27.77 -21.37
N GLN A 248 -25.35 28.81 -20.56
CA GLN A 248 -24.66 30.02 -21.00
C GLN A 248 -23.18 29.79 -21.33
N ALA A 249 -22.54 28.81 -20.71
CA ALA A 249 -21.19 28.34 -21.03
C ALA A 249 -21.12 27.44 -22.28
N GLY A 250 -22.25 27.17 -22.95
CA GLY A 250 -22.30 26.30 -24.13
C GLY A 250 -22.13 24.81 -23.81
N ILE A 251 -22.24 24.42 -22.53
CA ILE A 251 -22.15 23.04 -22.06
C ILE A 251 -23.57 22.45 -22.09
N SER A 252 -24.11 22.26 -23.30
CA SER A 252 -25.41 21.62 -23.48
C SER A 252 -25.22 20.19 -23.98
N GLY A 253 -25.36 19.19 -23.12
CA GLY A 253 -25.44 17.81 -23.58
C GLY A 253 -25.45 16.79 -22.44
N PRO A 254 -26.33 15.76 -22.51
CA PRO A 254 -26.20 14.59 -21.63
C PRO A 254 -24.83 13.96 -21.85
N ARG A 255 -24.10 13.66 -20.77
CA ARG A 255 -22.84 12.92 -20.84
C ARG A 255 -23.12 11.62 -21.60
N VAL A 256 -22.45 11.44 -22.74
CA VAL A 256 -22.45 10.19 -23.48
C VAL A 256 -22.05 9.07 -22.51
N GLY A 257 -22.98 8.17 -22.19
CA GLY A 257 -22.77 7.05 -21.27
C GLY A 257 -23.34 7.21 -19.86
N ALA A 258 -24.10 8.27 -19.55
CA ALA A 258 -24.87 8.30 -18.30
C ALA A 258 -25.99 7.23 -18.35
N PRO A 259 -26.09 6.34 -17.35
CA PRO A 259 -27.19 5.38 -17.29
C PRO A 259 -28.53 6.12 -17.21
N THR A 260 -29.53 5.62 -17.93
CA THR A 260 -30.89 6.15 -17.91
C THR A 260 -31.35 6.28 -16.46
N PRO A 261 -31.80 7.47 -16.02
CA PRO A 261 -32.25 7.64 -14.64
C PRO A 261 -33.37 6.63 -14.33
N PRO A 262 -33.36 6.02 -13.14
CA PRO A 262 -34.43 5.11 -12.72
C PRO A 262 -35.78 5.83 -12.76
N ASP A 263 -36.82 5.08 -13.10
CA ASP A 263 -38.18 5.61 -13.25
C ASP A 263 -38.58 6.31 -11.93
N ALA A 264 -39.13 7.53 -12.02
CA ALA A 264 -39.34 8.41 -10.85
C ALA A 264 -40.23 7.78 -9.76
N LYS A 265 -40.91 6.67 -10.08
CA LYS A 265 -41.76 5.88 -9.19
C LYS A 265 -40.99 4.91 -8.29
N ASP A 266 -39.72 4.62 -8.60
CA ASP A 266 -38.89 3.65 -7.86
C ASP A 266 -37.94 4.30 -6.85
N LEU A 267 -37.95 5.63 -6.73
CA LEU A 267 -37.14 6.34 -5.75
C LEU A 267 -37.84 6.32 -4.38
N PRO A 268 -37.15 5.91 -3.29
CA PRO A 268 -37.71 5.98 -1.95
C PRO A 268 -38.00 7.45 -1.59
N PRO A 269 -39.06 7.72 -0.80
CA PRO A 269 -39.40 9.08 -0.40
C PRO A 269 -38.23 9.73 0.36
N VAL A 270 -37.76 10.86 -0.17
CA VAL A 270 -36.65 11.62 0.43
C VAL A 270 -37.20 12.37 1.64
N PRO A 271 -36.56 12.30 2.83
CA PRO A 271 -37.03 13.01 4.01
C PRO A 271 -36.93 14.53 3.85
N ASP A 272 -38.02 15.26 4.13
CA ASP A 272 -38.13 16.71 3.97
C ASP A 272 -37.47 17.54 5.09
N SER A 273 -36.72 16.90 6.01
CA SER A 273 -36.01 17.62 7.08
C SER A 273 -34.64 17.02 7.39
N PRO A 274 -33.64 17.87 7.73
CA PRO A 274 -32.30 17.43 8.10
C PRO A 274 -32.25 16.60 9.40
N ALA A 275 -33.34 16.56 10.18
CA ALA A 275 -33.43 15.79 11.42
C ALA A 275 -33.45 14.25 11.21
N GLY A 276 -33.63 13.77 9.98
CA GLY A 276 -33.72 12.33 9.66
C GLY A 276 -32.38 11.59 9.54
N ILE A 277 -31.24 12.28 9.54
CA ILE A 277 -29.93 11.67 9.25
C ILE A 277 -29.18 11.23 10.53
N GLU A 278 -29.50 11.77 11.70
CA GLU A 278 -28.76 11.48 12.95
C GLU A 278 -29.28 10.25 13.74
N GLY A 279 -30.37 9.60 13.29
CA GLY A 279 -31.06 8.57 14.08
C GLY A 279 -30.79 7.09 13.75
N THR A 280 -30.15 6.75 12.62
CA THR A 280 -29.92 5.35 12.24
C THR A 280 -28.51 4.89 12.60
N ALA A 281 -28.30 4.70 13.91
CA ALA A 281 -27.20 3.87 14.40
C ALA A 281 -27.30 2.48 13.78
N ALA A 282 -26.25 2.10 13.05
CA ALA A 282 -26.10 0.81 12.39
C ALA A 282 -26.08 -0.34 13.42
N GLY A 283 -27.26 -0.88 13.73
CA GLY A 283 -27.44 -2.16 14.40
C GLY A 283 -27.23 -3.32 13.42
N ASN A 284 -25.97 -3.65 13.12
CA ASN A 284 -25.63 -4.92 12.47
C ASN A 284 -25.66 -6.06 13.51
N SER A 285 -26.86 -6.45 13.95
CA SER A 285 -27.07 -7.73 14.63
C SER A 285 -27.16 -8.84 13.57
N ALA A 286 -26.02 -9.47 13.29
CA ALA A 286 -25.94 -10.69 12.52
C ALA A 286 -26.77 -11.79 13.20
N LYS A 287 -27.76 -12.29 12.46
CA LYS A 287 -28.59 -13.44 12.81
C LYS A 287 -27.73 -14.71 12.76
N PRO A 288 -27.57 -15.49 13.85
CA PRO A 288 -26.85 -16.76 13.78
C PRO A 288 -27.67 -17.77 12.97
N GLU A 289 -27.05 -18.32 11.92
CA GLU A 289 -27.57 -19.46 11.18
C GLU A 289 -27.65 -20.68 12.10
N ARG A 290 -28.82 -21.32 12.12
CA ARG A 290 -29.05 -22.62 12.72
C ARG A 290 -28.23 -23.66 11.98
N SER A 291 -27.27 -24.28 12.66
CA SER A 291 -26.61 -25.50 12.21
C SER A 291 -27.63 -26.63 12.09
N ALA A 292 -27.92 -27.06 10.87
CA ALA A 292 -28.64 -28.29 10.60
C ALA A 292 -27.69 -29.47 10.86
N GLY A 293 -27.89 -30.15 11.99
CA GLY A 293 -27.31 -31.46 12.22
C GLY A 293 -28.03 -32.50 11.36
N GLY A 294 -27.26 -33.29 10.61
CA GLY A 294 -27.74 -34.40 9.81
C GLY A 294 -26.60 -35.35 9.45
N HIS A 295 -26.65 -36.53 10.08
CA HIS A 295 -25.90 -37.78 9.85
C HIS A 295 -24.50 -37.92 10.43
#